data_AF-A0A1F6T890-F1
#
_entry.id   AF-A0A1F6T890-F1
#
_cell.length_a   1.000
_cell.length_b   1.000
_cell.length_c   1.000
_cell.angle_alpha   90.00
_cell.angle_beta   90.00
_cell.angle_gamma   90.00
#
_symmetry.space_group_name_H-M   'P 1'
#
loop_
_entity.id
_entity.type
_entity.pdbx_description
1 polymer ?
#
loop_
_entity_poly.entity_id
_entity_poly.type
_entity_poly.pdbx_seq_one_letter_code
_entity_poly.pdbx_strand_id
1 'polypeptide(L)'
;MSVPVLADSVPTIPALTWHDIVEKRGADPFAITRAEFEAQMAWLREAGYTPIRLADLESFRSGRFRLPSKPVLLTFDDGLKSYRDIALPVLRRHGFPSVLAIVTGWHDGEKMPAAYQGRLLDWPDLRVLAKSKDIEIISHSHNLHRSIPSNAQGNRAPAGITRRYEQATARHEDEAAFRTRIRHDLETTRRRFGKELRYAPIAVAWPYGQYDQVLIDEAARLGMRWHLTLDATPTTLAGLPRINRQTFLRYRRISQFEEALTHHEYRRQQQRFALVTLDEFAGKTAAEQERLLSKLLSRLQLLHVNTVIVDPFTVDRRRAFFRNSQLPVAADVLNRLLHQAKSRLEIHHLVLRLPARLPVKDWRPLYTELARLNRFSAVVIDGQTAPRDRAAMVELLRFYHPDLRVGIPSSGADKDKADFVLRTLDPGQDERVLEEQIRQTAGRHPRAWVLLHPHARIPDERLISAMRLLRRAGIAHYGTGIGILPDNPRALLRLAPELTAHTIIEGEGG
;
A
#
# COMPACT_ATOMS: atom_id res chain seq x y z
N MET A 1 -14.67 10.49 40.70
CA MET A 1 -14.89 11.09 39.37
C MET A 1 -14.05 10.29 38.38
N SER A 2 -14.72 9.48 37.57
CA SER A 2 -14.17 8.57 36.58
C SER A 2 -13.67 9.35 35.36
N VAL A 3 -12.42 9.12 34.98
CA VAL A 3 -11.86 9.55 33.70
C VAL A 3 -12.58 8.76 32.58
N PRO A 4 -13.02 9.39 31.48
CA PRO A 4 -13.71 8.66 30.43
C PRO A 4 -12.73 7.72 29.73
N VAL A 5 -13.04 6.43 29.78
CA VAL A 5 -12.58 5.44 28.81
C VAL A 5 -12.97 5.94 27.43
N LEU A 6 -12.01 6.07 26.52
CA LEU A 6 -12.24 6.29 25.10
C LEU A 6 -12.96 5.05 24.52
N ALA A 7 -14.27 4.99 24.71
CA ALA A 7 -15.16 4.11 23.97
C ALA A 7 -15.41 4.74 22.60
N ASP A 8 -14.84 4.10 21.57
CA ASP A 8 -15.43 3.91 20.23
C ASP A 8 -14.33 3.38 19.28
N SER A 9 -13.72 2.24 19.59
CA SER A 9 -13.00 1.50 18.56
C SER A 9 -14.03 0.75 17.72
N VAL A 10 -14.21 1.20 16.47
CA VAL A 10 -14.94 0.42 15.47
C VAL A 10 -14.38 -1.01 15.49
N PRO A 11 -15.21 -2.05 15.66
CA PRO A 11 -14.72 -3.43 15.73
C PRO A 11 -13.87 -3.74 14.49
N THR A 12 -12.60 -4.07 14.70
CA THR A 12 -11.70 -4.46 13.63
C THR A 12 -11.69 -5.97 13.47
N ILE A 13 -11.52 -6.45 12.24
CA ILE A 13 -11.40 -7.88 11.92
C ILE A 13 -10.01 -8.12 11.35
N PRO A 14 -9.01 -8.48 12.17
CA PRO A 14 -7.71 -8.85 11.65
C PRO A 14 -7.82 -10.03 10.67
N ALA A 15 -7.09 -9.96 9.58
CA ALA A 15 -6.95 -11.05 8.63
C ALA A 15 -5.47 -11.28 8.36
N LEU A 16 -5.09 -12.55 8.30
CA LEU A 16 -3.71 -12.99 8.21
C LEU A 16 -3.52 -13.82 6.93
N THR A 17 -2.41 -13.63 6.21
CA THR A 17 -2.11 -14.41 5.01
C THR A 17 -0.77 -15.16 5.13
N TRP A 18 -0.81 -16.44 4.78
CA TRP A 18 0.35 -17.31 4.60
C TRP A 18 0.45 -17.76 3.13
N HIS A 19 1.66 -18.08 2.69
CA HIS A 19 1.89 -18.58 1.32
C HIS A 19 2.44 -20.00 1.41
N ASP A 20 3.73 -20.12 1.71
CA ASP A 20 4.40 -21.41 1.84
C ASP A 20 4.72 -21.72 3.30
N ILE A 21 4.53 -22.98 3.67
CA ILE A 21 4.94 -23.50 4.98
C ILE A 21 5.86 -24.68 4.71
N VAL A 22 7.04 -24.66 5.32
CA VAL A 22 8.11 -25.62 5.02
C VAL A 22 8.62 -26.26 6.30
N GLU A 23 9.22 -27.45 6.23
CA GLU A 23 9.85 -28.05 7.41
C GLU A 23 11.15 -27.30 7.79
N LYS A 24 11.92 -26.90 6.77
CA LYS A 24 13.19 -26.17 6.94
C LYS A 24 13.19 -24.93 6.08
N ARG A 25 13.71 -23.84 6.63
CA ARG A 25 13.77 -22.54 5.97
C ARG A 25 14.61 -22.60 4.69
N GLY A 26 14.04 -22.09 3.60
CA GLY A 26 14.72 -21.88 2.33
C GLY A 26 14.93 -20.40 2.01
N ALA A 27 15.18 -20.11 0.73
CA ALA A 27 15.38 -18.75 0.23
C ALA A 27 14.08 -17.96 0.02
N ASP A 28 12.92 -18.61 0.05
CA ASP A 28 11.63 -17.93 -0.12
C ASP A 28 11.34 -17.01 1.09
N PRO A 29 11.27 -15.68 0.89
CA PRO A 29 11.01 -14.74 1.99
C PRO A 29 9.57 -14.82 2.52
N PHE A 30 8.64 -15.42 1.78
CA PHE A 30 7.24 -15.62 2.18
C PHE A 30 7.03 -16.94 2.94
N ALA A 31 8.04 -17.82 2.95
CA ALA A 31 7.96 -19.10 3.63
C ALA A 31 8.20 -18.97 5.15
N ILE A 32 7.35 -19.63 5.93
CA ILE A 32 7.57 -19.87 7.37
C ILE A 32 7.76 -21.36 7.64
N THR A 33 8.35 -21.70 8.78
CA THR A 33 8.51 -23.10 9.15
C THR A 33 7.22 -23.67 9.75
N ARG A 34 7.05 -25.01 9.71
CA ARG A 34 5.98 -25.70 10.46
C ARG A 34 5.96 -25.28 11.93
N ALA A 35 7.12 -25.25 12.58
CA ALA A 35 7.25 -24.90 13.99
C ALA A 35 6.78 -23.45 14.27
N GLU A 36 7.12 -22.51 13.38
CA GLU A 36 6.63 -21.13 13.49
C GLU A 36 5.11 -21.07 13.31
N PHE A 37 4.56 -21.80 12.34
CA PHE A 37 3.11 -21.84 12.12
C PHE A 37 2.36 -22.46 13.31
N GLU A 38 2.87 -23.56 13.87
CA GLU A 38 2.29 -24.20 15.06
C GLU A 38 2.31 -23.25 16.27
N ALA A 39 3.41 -22.54 16.49
CA ALA A 39 3.50 -21.54 17.55
C ALA A 39 2.51 -20.38 17.34
N GLN A 40 2.32 -19.92 16.10
CA GLN A 40 1.33 -18.88 15.78
C GLN A 40 -0.10 -19.34 16.05
N MET A 41 -0.46 -20.58 15.69
CA MET A 41 -1.81 -21.11 15.92
C MET A 41 -2.09 -21.36 17.41
N ALA A 42 -1.09 -21.87 18.15
CA ALA A 42 -1.18 -22.02 19.60
C ALA A 42 -1.37 -20.67 20.29
N TRP A 43 -0.58 -19.66 19.90
CA TRP A 43 -0.70 -18.32 20.45
C TRP A 43 -2.06 -17.69 20.17
N LEU A 44 -2.63 -17.83 18.95
CA LEU A 44 -3.98 -17.32 18.64
C LEU A 44 -5.03 -17.91 19.59
N ARG A 45 -4.95 -19.23 19.84
CA ARG A 45 -5.84 -19.95 20.76
C ARG A 45 -5.71 -19.42 22.19
N GLU A 46 -4.48 -19.28 22.69
CA GLU A 46 -4.17 -18.81 24.05
C GLU A 46 -4.57 -17.34 24.26
N ALA A 47 -4.34 -16.49 23.26
CA ALA A 47 -4.71 -15.07 23.28
C ALA A 47 -6.23 -14.84 23.10
N GLY A 48 -7.02 -15.89 22.93
CA GLY A 48 -8.48 -15.86 22.84
C GLY A 48 -9.03 -15.44 21.48
N TYR A 49 -8.22 -15.47 20.42
CA TYR A 49 -8.72 -15.23 19.06
C TYR A 49 -9.56 -16.40 18.58
N THR A 50 -10.65 -16.06 17.90
CA THR A 50 -11.59 -17.02 17.31
C THR A 50 -11.54 -16.89 15.79
N PRO A 51 -10.93 -17.84 15.09
CA PRO A 51 -10.95 -17.84 13.64
C PRO A 51 -12.37 -17.98 13.07
N ILE A 52 -12.71 -17.13 12.10
CA ILE A 52 -14.03 -17.07 11.46
C ILE A 52 -13.94 -17.38 9.96
N ARG A 53 -15.09 -17.63 9.33
CA ARG A 53 -15.27 -17.84 7.88
C ARG A 53 -15.74 -16.56 7.18
N LEU A 54 -15.54 -16.48 5.86
CA LEU A 54 -16.23 -15.49 5.01
C LEU A 54 -17.75 -15.67 5.08
N ALA A 55 -18.25 -16.91 5.17
CA ALA A 55 -19.66 -17.20 5.40
C ALA A 55 -20.20 -16.63 6.74
N ASP A 56 -19.37 -16.58 7.78
CA ASP A 56 -19.72 -15.97 9.07
C ASP A 56 -19.85 -14.45 8.91
N LEU A 57 -18.97 -13.82 8.12
CA LEU A 57 -19.05 -12.39 7.79
C LEU A 57 -20.29 -12.05 6.94
N GLU A 58 -20.67 -12.91 6.00
CA GLU A 58 -21.91 -12.76 5.22
C GLU A 58 -23.15 -12.88 6.12
N SER A 59 -23.13 -13.84 7.04
CA SER A 59 -24.21 -14.02 8.03
C SER A 59 -24.27 -12.86 9.02
N PHE A 60 -23.12 -12.29 9.39
CA PHE A 60 -23.04 -11.10 10.24
C PHE A 60 -23.67 -9.88 9.55
N ARG A 61 -23.35 -9.64 8.26
CA ARG A 61 -23.94 -8.54 7.48
C ARG A 61 -25.45 -8.60 7.36
N SER A 62 -26.04 -9.77 7.55
CA SER A 62 -27.49 -10.01 7.51
C SER A 62 -28.11 -10.20 8.91
N GLY A 63 -27.37 -9.92 9.99
CA GLY A 63 -27.86 -10.02 11.36
C GLY A 63 -28.05 -11.44 11.89
N ARG A 64 -27.61 -12.47 11.14
CA ARG A 64 -27.77 -13.89 11.49
C ARG A 64 -26.59 -14.48 12.26
N PHE A 65 -25.50 -13.72 12.41
CA PHE A 65 -24.31 -14.13 13.14
C PHE A 65 -23.82 -12.97 14.01
N ARG A 66 -23.32 -13.29 15.20
CA ARG A 66 -22.65 -12.31 16.07
C ARG A 66 -21.17 -12.62 16.03
N LEU A 67 -20.35 -11.61 15.71
CA LEU A 67 -18.90 -11.79 15.72
C LEU A 67 -18.43 -12.13 17.15
N PRO A 68 -17.45 -13.04 17.29
CA PRO A 68 -16.78 -13.24 18.57
C PRO A 68 -16.05 -11.96 19.00
N SER A 69 -15.62 -11.89 20.26
CA SER A 69 -14.93 -10.70 20.80
C SER A 69 -13.59 -10.41 20.11
N LYS A 70 -12.85 -11.46 19.71
CA LYS A 70 -11.58 -11.39 18.98
C LYS A 70 -11.65 -12.21 17.68
N PRO A 71 -12.39 -11.77 16.65
CA PRO A 71 -12.46 -12.49 15.39
C PRO A 71 -11.10 -12.42 14.69
N VAL A 72 -10.74 -13.45 13.93
CA VAL A 72 -9.58 -13.41 13.01
C VAL A 72 -9.88 -14.22 11.75
N LEU A 73 -9.46 -13.75 10.58
CA LEU A 73 -9.54 -14.53 9.35
C LEU A 73 -8.18 -15.13 9.02
N LEU A 74 -8.12 -16.44 8.80
CA LEU A 74 -6.90 -17.15 8.42
C LEU A 74 -6.94 -17.47 6.92
N THR A 75 -5.97 -16.98 6.16
CA THR A 75 -5.99 -17.09 4.69
C THR A 75 -4.68 -17.64 4.16
N PHE A 76 -4.74 -18.42 3.08
CA PHE A 76 -3.60 -19.04 2.42
C PHE A 76 -3.69 -18.77 0.93
N ASP A 77 -2.64 -18.20 0.36
CA ASP A 77 -2.62 -17.86 -1.07
C ASP A 77 -1.90 -18.96 -1.89
N ASP A 78 -1.94 -18.81 -3.21
CA ASP A 78 -1.18 -19.58 -4.21
C ASP A 78 -1.55 -21.06 -4.42
N GLY A 79 -2.21 -21.73 -3.48
CA GLY A 79 -2.64 -23.12 -3.65
C GLY A 79 -1.53 -24.15 -3.57
N LEU A 80 -0.51 -23.92 -2.73
CA LEU A 80 0.61 -24.84 -2.52
C LEU A 80 0.20 -26.09 -1.72
N LYS A 81 0.81 -27.24 -2.03
CA LYS A 81 0.61 -28.54 -1.33
C LYS A 81 0.92 -28.45 0.16
N SER A 82 1.81 -27.56 0.57
CA SER A 82 2.12 -27.30 1.99
C SER A 82 0.88 -26.89 2.79
N TYR A 83 -0.14 -26.29 2.18
CA TYR A 83 -1.43 -26.08 2.83
C TYR A 83 -2.05 -27.40 3.29
N ARG A 84 -2.17 -28.39 2.39
CA ARG A 84 -2.75 -29.70 2.71
C ARG A 84 -1.85 -30.51 3.64
N ASP A 85 -0.55 -30.51 3.39
CA ASP A 85 0.41 -31.43 4.03
C ASP A 85 0.88 -30.93 5.41
N ILE A 86 0.85 -29.62 5.63
CA ILE A 86 1.39 -28.98 6.83
C ILE A 86 0.34 -28.15 7.54
N ALA A 87 -0.25 -27.16 6.86
CA ALA A 87 -1.14 -26.19 7.50
C ALA A 87 -2.43 -26.83 8.01
N LEU A 88 -3.11 -27.61 7.16
CA LEU A 88 -4.42 -28.18 7.43
C LEU A 88 -4.42 -29.14 8.64
N PRO A 89 -3.46 -30.06 8.83
CA PRO A 89 -3.35 -30.86 10.04
C PRO A 89 -3.25 -30.01 11.32
N VAL A 90 -2.47 -28.93 11.29
CA VAL A 90 -2.31 -28.01 12.43
C VAL A 90 -3.65 -27.30 12.72
N LEU A 91 -4.27 -26.70 11.69
CA LEU A 91 -5.56 -26.01 11.82
C LEU A 91 -6.65 -26.94 12.40
N ARG A 92 -6.70 -28.20 11.95
CA ARG A 92 -7.65 -29.20 12.46
C ARG A 92 -7.47 -29.50 13.95
N ARG A 93 -6.23 -29.56 14.46
CA ARG A 93 -5.98 -29.74 15.91
C ARG A 93 -6.55 -28.59 16.74
N HIS A 94 -6.61 -27.38 16.18
CA HIS A 94 -7.20 -26.22 16.84
C HIS A 94 -8.68 -25.99 16.53
N GLY A 95 -9.26 -26.72 15.57
CA GLY A 95 -10.63 -26.50 15.08
C GLY A 95 -10.78 -25.19 14.31
N PHE A 96 -9.71 -24.70 13.68
CA PHE A 96 -9.67 -23.39 13.03
C PHE A 96 -10.11 -23.48 11.56
N PRO A 97 -11.16 -22.74 11.13
CA PRO A 97 -11.46 -22.58 9.72
C PRO A 97 -10.40 -21.74 8.99
N SER A 98 -10.35 -21.86 7.67
CA SER A 98 -9.44 -21.09 6.82
C SER A 98 -9.99 -20.84 5.42
N VAL A 99 -9.41 -19.84 4.77
CA VAL A 99 -9.64 -19.49 3.36
C VAL A 99 -8.42 -19.90 2.54
N LEU A 100 -8.63 -20.56 1.40
CA LEU A 100 -7.57 -20.95 0.46
C LEU A 100 -7.81 -20.30 -0.90
N ALA A 101 -6.93 -19.40 -1.34
CA ALA A 101 -7.03 -18.72 -2.63
C ALA A 101 -6.22 -19.42 -3.71
N ILE A 102 -6.85 -19.71 -4.87
CA ILE A 102 -6.25 -20.51 -5.94
C ILE A 102 -6.07 -19.71 -7.23
N VAL A 103 -4.85 -19.75 -7.78
CA VAL A 103 -4.56 -19.21 -9.13
C VAL A 103 -4.91 -20.27 -10.17
N THR A 104 -6.08 -20.14 -10.80
CA THR A 104 -6.61 -21.23 -11.63
C THR A 104 -5.77 -21.50 -12.88
N GLY A 105 -5.14 -20.48 -13.46
CA GLY A 105 -4.34 -20.61 -14.68
C GLY A 105 -3.05 -21.41 -14.49
N TRP A 106 -2.52 -21.49 -13.27
CA TRP A 106 -1.34 -22.32 -13.00
C TRP A 106 -1.62 -23.82 -13.20
N HIS A 107 -2.88 -24.25 -13.12
CA HIS A 107 -3.30 -25.62 -13.49
C HIS A 107 -3.56 -25.79 -14.99
N ASP A 108 -3.69 -24.69 -15.73
CA ASP A 108 -4.04 -24.67 -17.15
C ASP A 108 -2.85 -24.24 -18.03
N GLY A 109 -1.62 -24.29 -17.49
CA GLY A 109 -0.37 -24.05 -18.22
C GLY A 109 0.12 -22.60 -18.21
N GLU A 110 -0.53 -21.70 -17.48
CA GLU A 110 -0.06 -20.32 -17.33
C GLU A 110 1.24 -20.24 -16.54
N LYS A 111 2.00 -19.17 -16.78
CA LYS A 111 3.31 -18.99 -16.16
C LYS A 111 3.18 -18.83 -14.64
N MET A 112 3.79 -19.75 -13.90
CA MET A 112 3.95 -19.69 -12.44
C MET A 112 5.40 -19.39 -12.03
N PRO A 113 5.64 -18.97 -10.78
CA PRO A 113 6.99 -18.90 -10.22
C PRO A 113 7.70 -20.26 -10.28
N ALA A 114 8.98 -20.27 -10.65
CA ALA A 114 9.77 -21.51 -10.74
C ALA A 114 9.80 -22.28 -9.40
N ALA A 115 9.84 -21.55 -8.28
CA ALA A 115 9.84 -22.11 -6.93
C ALA A 115 8.57 -22.90 -6.57
N TYR A 116 7.48 -22.75 -7.34
CA TYR A 116 6.18 -23.40 -7.11
C TYR A 116 5.91 -24.57 -8.06
N GLN A 117 6.75 -24.79 -9.07
CA GLN A 117 6.61 -25.89 -10.01
C GLN A 117 6.59 -27.24 -9.30
N GLY A 118 5.59 -28.08 -9.58
CA GLY A 118 5.40 -29.40 -8.96
C GLY A 118 4.87 -29.37 -7.52
N ARG A 119 4.70 -28.18 -6.93
CA ARG A 119 4.34 -27.98 -5.52
C ARG A 119 2.91 -27.46 -5.31
N LEU A 120 2.12 -27.33 -6.38
CA LEU A 120 0.71 -26.89 -6.31
C LEU A 120 -0.22 -28.07 -6.02
N LEU A 121 -1.27 -27.84 -5.24
CA LEU A 121 -2.40 -28.76 -5.11
C LEU A 121 -3.00 -29.02 -6.49
N ASP A 122 -3.36 -30.24 -6.82
CA ASP A 122 -4.06 -30.51 -8.09
C ASP A 122 -5.60 -30.41 -7.91
N TRP A 123 -6.34 -30.49 -9.02
CA TRP A 123 -7.81 -30.43 -8.96
C TRP A 123 -8.42 -31.58 -8.12
N PRO A 124 -7.96 -32.84 -8.20
CA PRO A 124 -8.34 -33.88 -7.25
C PRO A 124 -8.20 -33.47 -5.78
N ASP A 125 -7.05 -32.92 -5.39
CA ASP A 125 -6.82 -32.40 -4.03
C ASP A 125 -7.84 -31.33 -3.66
N LEU A 126 -8.00 -30.32 -4.53
CA LEU A 126 -8.93 -29.21 -4.30
C LEU A 126 -10.38 -29.68 -4.17
N ARG A 127 -10.81 -30.70 -4.93
CA ARG A 127 -12.14 -31.31 -4.80
C ARG A 127 -12.34 -31.99 -3.46
N VAL A 128 -11.31 -32.60 -2.88
CA VAL A 128 -11.37 -33.18 -1.53
C VAL A 128 -11.49 -32.07 -0.50
N LEU A 129 -10.67 -31.03 -0.61
CA LEU A 129 -10.69 -29.89 0.32
C LEU A 129 -12.02 -29.13 0.28
N ALA A 130 -12.60 -28.96 -0.91
CA ALA A 130 -13.88 -28.27 -1.13
C ALA A 130 -15.10 -28.92 -0.45
N LYS A 131 -15.00 -30.19 -0.02
CA LYS A 131 -16.06 -30.87 0.75
C LYS A 131 -16.07 -30.48 2.22
N SER A 132 -14.99 -29.86 2.71
CA SER A 132 -14.87 -29.44 4.10
C SER A 132 -15.68 -28.16 4.35
N LYS A 133 -16.47 -28.13 5.42
CA LYS A 133 -17.14 -26.90 5.89
C LYS A 133 -16.17 -25.89 6.53
N ASP A 134 -14.93 -26.31 6.81
CA ASP A 134 -13.91 -25.50 7.50
C ASP A 134 -12.92 -24.86 6.52
N ILE A 135 -13.06 -25.12 5.21
CA ILE A 135 -12.15 -24.63 4.17
C ILE A 135 -12.97 -23.91 3.10
N GLU A 136 -12.74 -22.62 2.95
CA GLU A 136 -13.36 -21.81 1.90
C GLU A 136 -12.36 -21.60 0.77
N ILE A 137 -12.59 -22.24 -0.38
CA ILE A 137 -11.73 -22.06 -1.55
C ILE A 137 -12.23 -20.86 -2.37
N ILE A 138 -11.36 -19.89 -2.61
CA ILE A 138 -11.67 -18.64 -3.30
C ILE A 138 -10.75 -18.38 -4.49
N SER A 139 -11.08 -17.39 -5.32
CA SER A 139 -10.27 -17.01 -6.47
C SER A 139 -8.97 -16.31 -6.03
N HIS A 140 -7.86 -16.64 -6.68
CA HIS A 140 -6.65 -15.80 -6.75
C HIS A 140 -6.37 -15.37 -8.19
N SER A 141 -7.44 -15.06 -8.94
CA SER A 141 -7.46 -14.85 -10.41
C SER A 141 -7.12 -16.10 -11.25
N HIS A 142 -7.21 -15.96 -12.57
CA HIS A 142 -6.75 -16.99 -13.51
C HIS A 142 -5.31 -16.73 -13.92
N ASN A 143 -5.01 -15.55 -14.45
CA ASN A 143 -3.72 -15.17 -15.02
C ASN A 143 -3.37 -13.69 -14.75
N LEU A 144 -3.86 -13.12 -13.63
CA LEU A 144 -3.44 -11.80 -13.16
C LEU A 144 -2.25 -11.85 -12.21
N HIS A 145 -1.85 -13.04 -11.72
CA HIS A 145 -0.69 -13.26 -10.85
C HIS A 145 0.65 -13.23 -11.62
N ARG A 146 0.88 -12.13 -12.34
CA ARG A 146 2.10 -11.88 -13.11
C ARG A 146 2.33 -10.39 -13.30
N SER A 147 3.56 -10.04 -13.68
CA SER A 147 3.90 -8.68 -14.09
C SER A 147 3.82 -8.53 -15.60
N ILE A 148 3.29 -7.39 -16.07
CA ILE A 148 3.21 -6.98 -17.49
C ILE A 148 3.91 -5.63 -17.71
N PRO A 149 4.34 -5.30 -18.94
CA PRO A 149 4.90 -3.99 -19.25
C PRO A 149 3.93 -2.85 -18.91
N SER A 150 4.42 -1.80 -18.26
CA SER A 150 3.60 -0.66 -17.80
C SER A 150 3.95 0.67 -18.47
N ASN A 151 5.12 0.79 -19.09
CA ASN A 151 5.56 2.03 -19.75
C ASN A 151 6.67 1.78 -20.81
N ALA A 152 7.07 2.85 -21.50
CA ALA A 152 8.10 2.84 -22.55
C ALA A 152 9.50 2.49 -22.03
N GLN A 153 9.80 2.85 -20.79
CA GLN A 153 11.08 2.69 -20.12
C GLN A 153 11.32 1.24 -19.64
N GLY A 154 10.36 0.34 -19.86
CA GLY A 154 10.49 -1.09 -19.56
C GLY A 154 10.11 -1.49 -18.15
N ASN A 155 9.43 -0.63 -17.38
CA ASN A 155 8.86 -1.03 -16.10
C ASN A 155 7.85 -2.17 -16.29
N ARG A 156 7.80 -3.07 -15.31
CA ARG A 156 6.80 -4.13 -15.23
C ARG A 156 6.01 -4.00 -13.93
N ALA A 157 4.70 -4.11 -14.00
CA ALA A 157 3.82 -3.98 -12.85
C ALA A 157 2.73 -5.06 -12.86
N PRO A 158 2.05 -5.32 -11.73
CA PRO A 158 1.01 -6.34 -11.64
C PRO A 158 -0.09 -6.20 -12.69
N ALA A 159 -0.42 -7.32 -13.33
CA ALA A 159 -1.35 -7.37 -14.47
C ALA A 159 -2.77 -6.96 -14.10
N GLY A 160 -3.19 -7.21 -12.86
CA GLY A 160 -4.51 -6.85 -12.36
C GLY A 160 -4.81 -5.37 -12.50
N ILE A 161 -3.90 -4.48 -12.08
CA ILE A 161 -4.20 -3.04 -12.06
C ILE A 161 -3.64 -2.27 -13.26
N THR A 162 -2.73 -2.86 -14.04
CA THR A 162 -1.92 -2.15 -15.04
C THR A 162 -2.59 -2.17 -16.42
N ARG A 163 -2.72 -1.01 -17.07
CA ARG A 163 -2.96 -0.95 -18.53
C ARG A 163 -1.69 -1.38 -19.24
N ARG A 164 -1.76 -2.47 -20.02
CA ARG A 164 -0.59 -3.01 -20.72
C ARG A 164 0.01 -1.96 -21.65
N TYR A 165 1.32 -1.74 -21.57
CA TYR A 165 2.03 -0.93 -22.55
C TYR A 165 2.51 -1.81 -23.71
N GLU A 166 2.15 -1.43 -24.93
CA GLU A 166 2.58 -2.09 -26.16
C GLU A 166 3.76 -1.33 -26.77
N GLN A 167 4.92 -1.98 -26.85
CA GLN A 167 6.14 -1.33 -27.38
C GLN A 167 6.01 -1.07 -28.88
N ALA A 168 5.43 -2.00 -29.64
CA ALA A 168 5.33 -1.89 -31.09
C ALA A 168 4.51 -0.68 -31.56
N THR A 169 3.53 -0.25 -30.77
CA THR A 169 2.65 0.89 -31.10
C THR A 169 2.85 2.11 -30.21
N ALA A 170 3.72 2.01 -29.20
CA ALA A 170 3.94 3.02 -28.17
C ALA A 170 2.65 3.51 -27.48
N ARG A 171 1.71 2.59 -27.24
CA ARG A 171 0.38 2.88 -26.67
C ARG A 171 0.09 2.03 -25.45
N HIS A 172 -0.66 2.61 -24.52
CA HIS A 172 -1.29 1.87 -23.44
C HIS A 172 -2.60 1.26 -23.92
N GLU A 173 -2.92 0.08 -23.41
CA GLU A 173 -4.26 -0.51 -23.46
C GLU A 173 -5.29 0.53 -23.03
N ASP A 174 -6.37 0.67 -23.80
CA ASP A 174 -7.47 1.57 -23.43
C ASP A 174 -8.32 0.97 -22.29
N GLU A 175 -9.24 1.76 -21.74
CA GLU A 175 -10.04 1.34 -20.59
C GLU A 175 -11.00 0.18 -20.91
N ALA A 176 -11.56 0.15 -22.12
CA ALA A 176 -12.52 -0.88 -22.52
C ALA A 176 -11.82 -2.23 -22.70
N ALA A 177 -10.65 -2.22 -23.34
CA ALA A 177 -9.78 -3.39 -23.49
C ALA A 177 -9.30 -3.89 -22.11
N PHE A 178 -8.87 -2.99 -21.22
CA PHE A 178 -8.52 -3.33 -19.85
C PHE A 178 -9.68 -4.01 -19.11
N ARG A 179 -10.87 -3.39 -19.09
CA ARG A 179 -12.06 -3.98 -18.43
C ARG A 179 -12.38 -5.36 -18.98
N THR A 180 -12.29 -5.52 -20.30
CA THR A 180 -12.56 -6.78 -20.98
C THR A 180 -11.57 -7.85 -20.56
N ARG A 181 -10.28 -7.52 -20.48
CA ARG A 181 -9.25 -8.45 -20.01
C ARG A 181 -9.47 -8.89 -18.57
N ILE A 182 -9.78 -7.95 -17.66
CA ILE A 182 -10.06 -8.28 -16.25
C ILE A 182 -11.31 -9.16 -16.13
N ARG A 183 -12.39 -8.79 -16.82
CA ARG A 183 -13.62 -9.60 -16.82
C ARG A 183 -13.37 -11.01 -17.35
N HIS A 184 -12.69 -11.14 -18.48
CA HIS A 184 -12.39 -12.43 -19.08
C HIS A 184 -11.58 -13.34 -18.15
N ASP A 185 -10.61 -12.80 -17.43
CA ASP A 185 -9.82 -13.54 -16.44
C ASP A 185 -10.70 -14.10 -15.30
N LEU A 186 -11.55 -13.25 -14.73
CA LEU A 186 -12.44 -13.62 -13.63
C LEU A 186 -13.56 -14.57 -14.09
N GLU A 187 -14.09 -14.40 -15.30
CA GLU A 187 -15.02 -15.35 -15.93
C GLU A 187 -14.37 -16.72 -16.14
N THR A 188 -13.10 -16.74 -16.55
CA THR A 188 -12.34 -17.98 -16.70
C THR A 188 -12.17 -18.69 -15.36
N THR A 189 -11.81 -17.94 -14.31
CA THR A 189 -11.78 -18.47 -12.94
C THR A 189 -13.13 -19.07 -12.55
N ARG A 190 -14.23 -18.35 -12.78
CA ARG A 190 -15.59 -18.83 -12.48
C ARG A 190 -15.94 -20.11 -13.24
N ARG A 191 -15.59 -20.22 -14.53
CA ARG A 191 -15.79 -21.44 -15.33
C ARG A 191 -14.97 -22.62 -14.79
N ARG A 192 -13.71 -22.39 -14.42
CA ARG A 192 -12.83 -23.43 -13.83
C ARG A 192 -13.40 -23.93 -12.50
N PHE A 193 -13.80 -23.03 -11.60
CA PHE A 193 -14.46 -23.39 -10.34
C PHE A 193 -15.77 -24.17 -10.57
N GLY A 194 -16.61 -23.74 -11.51
CA GLY A 194 -17.85 -24.45 -11.84
C GLY A 194 -17.61 -25.86 -12.37
N LYS A 195 -16.60 -26.04 -13.24
CA LYS A 195 -16.22 -27.35 -13.79
C LYS A 195 -15.63 -28.26 -12.73
N GLU A 196 -14.71 -27.74 -11.91
CA GLU A 196 -13.87 -28.56 -11.04
C GLU A 196 -14.47 -28.75 -9.65
N LEU A 197 -15.09 -27.71 -9.08
CA LEU A 197 -15.59 -27.66 -7.71
C LEU A 197 -17.13 -27.58 -7.63
N ARG A 198 -17.83 -27.41 -8.75
CA ARG A 198 -19.30 -27.35 -8.88
C ARG A 198 -19.97 -26.15 -8.20
N TYR A 199 -19.20 -25.11 -7.89
CA TYR A 199 -19.71 -23.81 -7.43
C TYR A 199 -18.91 -22.67 -8.05
N ALA A 200 -19.43 -21.44 -7.95
CA ALA A 200 -18.68 -20.24 -8.32
C ALA A 200 -18.01 -19.63 -7.08
N PRO A 201 -16.80 -19.06 -7.18
CA PRO A 201 -16.14 -18.43 -6.05
C PRO A 201 -16.93 -17.19 -5.60
N ILE A 202 -17.07 -17.02 -4.28
CA ILE A 202 -17.75 -15.87 -3.68
C ILE A 202 -16.79 -14.73 -3.33
N ALA A 203 -15.49 -14.94 -3.50
CA ALA A 203 -14.46 -13.99 -3.13
C ALA A 203 -13.24 -14.08 -4.06
N VAL A 204 -12.44 -13.00 -4.05
CA VAL A 204 -11.14 -12.94 -4.72
C VAL A 204 -10.08 -12.36 -3.77
N ALA A 205 -8.98 -13.08 -3.59
CA ALA A 205 -7.74 -12.48 -3.07
C ALA A 205 -7.00 -11.87 -4.25
N TRP A 206 -6.66 -10.58 -4.20
CA TRP A 206 -6.00 -9.93 -5.31
C TRP A 206 -4.50 -10.28 -5.34
N PRO A 207 -3.95 -10.74 -6.48
CA PRO A 207 -2.51 -10.92 -6.62
C PRO A 207 -1.73 -9.68 -6.19
N TYR A 208 -0.67 -9.89 -5.41
CA TYR A 208 0.16 -8.82 -4.81
C TYR A 208 -0.62 -7.85 -3.90
N GLY A 209 -1.85 -8.19 -3.51
CA GLY A 209 -2.76 -7.34 -2.75
C GLY A 209 -3.25 -6.10 -3.49
N GLN A 210 -3.04 -6.00 -4.80
CA GLN A 210 -3.27 -4.78 -5.57
C GLN A 210 -4.59 -4.81 -6.34
N TYR A 211 -5.35 -3.72 -6.25
CA TYR A 211 -6.69 -3.62 -6.81
C TYR A 211 -7.06 -2.17 -7.17
N ASP A 212 -8.13 -2.01 -7.94
CA ASP A 212 -8.81 -0.75 -8.19
C ASP A 212 -10.33 -0.98 -8.25
N GLN A 213 -11.13 0.08 -8.43
CA GLN A 213 -12.57 -0.03 -8.47
C GLN A 213 -13.06 -0.82 -9.69
N VAL A 214 -12.33 -0.82 -10.81
CA VAL A 214 -12.70 -1.64 -11.98
C VAL A 214 -12.65 -3.12 -11.62
N LEU A 215 -11.59 -3.54 -10.92
CA LEU A 215 -11.43 -4.92 -10.44
C LEU A 215 -12.57 -5.31 -9.50
N ILE A 216 -12.90 -4.44 -8.55
CA ILE A 216 -14.00 -4.64 -7.61
C ILE A 216 -15.33 -4.80 -8.36
N ASP A 217 -15.62 -3.91 -9.31
CA ASP A 217 -16.87 -3.92 -10.07
C ASP A 217 -17.03 -5.19 -10.91
N GLU A 218 -15.97 -5.62 -11.62
CA GLU A 218 -16.02 -6.83 -12.43
C GLU A 218 -16.13 -8.09 -11.57
N ALA A 219 -15.44 -8.15 -10.43
CA ALA A 219 -15.58 -9.24 -9.47
C ALA A 219 -17.01 -9.32 -8.91
N ALA A 220 -17.57 -8.19 -8.48
CA ALA A 220 -18.92 -8.11 -7.95
C ALA A 220 -19.97 -8.54 -8.99
N ARG A 221 -19.83 -8.12 -10.25
CA ARG A 221 -20.69 -8.57 -11.37
C ARG A 221 -20.71 -10.09 -11.55
N LEU A 222 -19.61 -10.76 -11.25
CA LEU A 222 -19.45 -12.20 -11.39
C LEU A 222 -19.80 -12.98 -10.11
N GLY A 223 -20.30 -12.29 -9.08
CA GLY A 223 -20.74 -12.87 -7.81
C GLY A 223 -19.63 -13.03 -6.77
N MET A 224 -18.41 -12.52 -7.03
CA MET A 224 -17.34 -12.45 -6.05
C MET A 224 -17.56 -11.21 -5.18
N ARG A 225 -18.33 -11.38 -4.11
CA ARG A 225 -18.79 -10.28 -3.23
C ARG A 225 -17.73 -9.81 -2.25
N TRP A 226 -16.77 -10.67 -1.90
CA TRP A 226 -15.67 -10.36 -0.98
C TRP A 226 -14.38 -10.19 -1.73
N HIS A 227 -13.53 -9.27 -1.28
CA HIS A 227 -12.20 -9.14 -1.85
C HIS A 227 -11.13 -8.85 -0.80
N LEU A 228 -10.01 -9.56 -0.94
CA LEU A 228 -8.95 -9.58 0.05
C LEU A 228 -7.72 -8.86 -0.52
N THR A 229 -7.16 -7.94 0.26
CA THR A 229 -6.05 -7.04 -0.12
C THR A 229 -4.84 -7.26 0.81
N LEU A 230 -3.77 -6.48 0.60
CA LEU A 230 -2.62 -6.39 1.52
C LEU A 230 -2.43 -4.96 2.03
N ASP A 231 -3.51 -4.18 2.12
CA ASP A 231 -3.45 -2.83 2.67
C ASP A 231 -3.07 -2.91 4.16
N ALA A 232 -2.21 -2.01 4.62
CA ALA A 232 -1.71 -2.05 6.01
C ALA A 232 -2.77 -1.69 7.06
N THR A 233 -3.88 -1.06 6.64
CA THR A 233 -4.93 -0.59 7.55
C THR A 233 -5.81 -1.74 8.06
N PRO A 234 -6.27 -1.71 9.32
CA PRO A 234 -7.18 -2.73 9.83
C PRO A 234 -8.49 -2.80 9.02
N THR A 235 -9.03 -4.01 8.84
CA THR A 235 -10.39 -4.18 8.32
C THR A 235 -11.38 -3.66 9.35
N THR A 236 -12.25 -2.73 8.95
CA THR A 236 -13.35 -2.22 9.78
C THR A 236 -14.69 -2.66 9.22
N LEU A 237 -15.74 -2.65 10.03
CA LEU A 237 -17.10 -2.98 9.56
C LEU A 237 -17.57 -2.09 8.40
N ALA A 238 -17.22 -0.80 8.43
CA ALA A 238 -17.53 0.14 7.35
C ALA A 238 -16.72 -0.13 6.06
N GLY A 239 -15.59 -0.82 6.17
CA GLY A 239 -14.75 -1.21 5.04
C GLY A 239 -15.21 -2.47 4.31
N LEU A 240 -16.16 -3.24 4.87
CA LEU A 240 -16.66 -4.45 4.22
C LEU A 240 -17.37 -4.12 2.89
N PRO A 241 -17.24 -4.95 1.85
CA PRO A 241 -16.69 -6.31 1.85
C PRO A 241 -15.18 -6.41 1.53
N ARG A 242 -14.43 -5.30 1.62
CA ARG A 242 -12.96 -5.33 1.53
C ARG A 242 -12.37 -5.87 2.83
N ILE A 243 -11.45 -6.83 2.71
CA ILE A 243 -10.72 -7.42 3.83
C ILE A 243 -9.24 -7.16 3.63
N ASN A 244 -8.64 -6.38 4.52
CA ASN A 244 -7.22 -6.07 4.51
C ASN A 244 -6.46 -7.12 5.31
N ARG A 245 -5.41 -7.70 4.71
CA ARG A 245 -4.66 -8.79 5.33
C ARG A 245 -3.23 -8.41 5.63
N GLN A 246 -2.72 -8.92 6.74
CA GLN A 246 -1.31 -8.82 7.10
C GLN A 246 -0.54 -10.03 6.57
N THR A 247 0.59 -9.77 5.93
CA THR A 247 1.54 -10.79 5.49
C THR A 247 2.76 -10.79 6.42
N PHE A 248 3.36 -11.96 6.63
CA PHE A 248 4.43 -12.13 7.62
C PHE A 248 5.83 -12.11 6.99
N LEU A 249 6.05 -11.18 6.06
CA LEU A 249 7.32 -11.01 5.38
C LEU A 249 8.45 -10.82 6.38
N ARG A 250 9.34 -11.83 6.47
CA ARG A 250 10.52 -11.81 7.36
C ARG A 250 10.22 -11.71 8.86
N TYR A 251 8.99 -11.93 9.32
CA TYR A 251 8.72 -12.06 10.75
C TYR A 251 9.17 -13.45 11.24
N ARG A 252 9.95 -13.45 12.32
CA ARG A 252 10.63 -14.65 12.85
C ARG A 252 10.29 -14.95 14.30
N ARG A 253 9.70 -13.98 15.01
CA ARG A 253 9.37 -14.09 16.44
C ARG A 253 7.87 -13.94 16.65
N ILE A 254 7.35 -14.60 17.68
CA ILE A 254 5.93 -14.50 18.03
C ILE A 254 5.50 -13.07 18.40
N SER A 255 6.41 -12.27 18.97
CA SER A 255 6.15 -10.85 19.26
C SER A 255 5.82 -10.05 18.00
N GLN A 256 6.48 -10.34 16.88
CA GLN A 256 6.21 -9.67 15.59
C GLN A 256 4.87 -10.11 15.01
N PHE A 257 4.49 -11.37 15.25
CA PHE A 257 3.17 -11.88 14.87
C PHE A 257 2.05 -11.15 15.64
N GLU A 258 2.22 -10.95 16.94
CA GLU A 258 1.32 -10.16 17.77
C GLU A 258 1.25 -8.69 17.33
N GLU A 259 2.40 -8.07 17.05
CA GLU A 259 2.48 -6.68 16.56
C GLU A 259 1.75 -6.50 15.23
N ALA A 260 1.89 -7.45 14.31
CA ALA A 260 1.18 -7.46 13.03
C ALA A 260 -0.33 -7.58 13.22
N LEU A 261 -0.78 -8.50 14.08
CA LEU A 261 -2.20 -8.74 14.36
C LEU A 261 -2.87 -7.53 15.03
N THR A 262 -2.14 -6.84 15.90
CA THR A 262 -2.62 -5.64 16.61
C THR A 262 -2.41 -4.36 15.81
N HIS A 263 -1.81 -4.42 14.61
CA HIS A 263 -1.43 -3.24 13.81
C HIS A 263 -0.61 -2.21 14.61
N HIS A 264 0.21 -2.69 15.55
CA HIS A 264 0.97 -1.84 16.45
C HIS A 264 2.07 -1.08 15.70
N GLU A 265 2.82 -1.77 14.83
CA GLU A 265 3.84 -1.15 13.96
C GLU A 265 3.23 -0.08 13.05
N TYR A 266 2.09 -0.38 12.41
CA TYR A 266 1.37 0.57 11.56
C TYR A 266 1.02 1.86 12.33
N ARG A 267 0.55 1.74 13.57
CA ARG A 267 0.16 2.89 14.40
C ARG A 267 1.34 3.74 14.88
N ARG A 268 2.53 3.15 15.01
CA ARG A 268 3.75 3.83 15.49
C ARG A 268 4.75 4.15 14.37
N GLN A 269 4.42 3.88 13.11
CA GLN A 269 5.35 4.06 12.00
C GLN A 269 5.66 5.53 11.74
N GLN A 270 6.91 5.92 12.03
CA GLN A 270 7.44 7.23 11.72
C GLN A 270 7.57 7.42 10.19
N GLN A 271 7.20 8.58 9.69
CA GLN A 271 7.27 8.90 8.26
C GLN A 271 8.44 9.85 8.04
N ARG A 272 9.47 9.35 7.36
CA ARG A 272 10.71 10.05 7.04
C ARG A 272 10.69 10.31 5.55
N PHE A 273 10.46 11.56 5.16
CA PHE A 273 10.19 11.86 3.76
C PHE A 273 11.18 12.82 3.11
N ALA A 274 11.33 12.66 1.80
CA ALA A 274 11.99 13.63 0.94
C ALA A 274 10.99 14.22 -0.07
N LEU A 275 10.95 15.54 -0.20
CA LEU A 275 10.27 16.20 -1.31
C LEU A 275 11.20 16.24 -2.53
N VAL A 276 10.73 15.70 -3.65
CA VAL A 276 11.42 15.61 -4.93
C VAL A 276 10.73 16.50 -5.96
N THR A 277 11.49 17.40 -6.57
CA THR A 277 11.08 18.16 -7.75
C THR A 277 11.67 17.49 -9.00
N LEU A 278 10.97 17.59 -10.13
CA LEU A 278 11.34 16.87 -11.36
C LEU A 278 11.83 17.81 -12.47
N ASP A 279 11.89 19.12 -12.23
CA ASP A 279 12.29 20.12 -13.22
C ASP A 279 13.67 19.88 -13.83
N GLU A 280 14.62 19.30 -13.09
CA GLU A 280 15.95 18.94 -13.60
C GLU A 280 15.92 17.87 -14.71
N PHE A 281 14.85 17.08 -14.81
CA PHE A 281 14.69 16.06 -15.85
C PHE A 281 14.21 16.64 -17.19
N ALA A 282 13.65 17.86 -17.18
CA ALA A 282 13.11 18.48 -18.38
C ALA A 282 14.21 18.79 -19.40
N GLY A 283 13.95 18.46 -20.67
CA GLY A 283 14.91 18.69 -21.76
C GLY A 283 16.13 17.77 -21.76
N LYS A 284 16.20 16.78 -20.86
CA LYS A 284 17.26 15.77 -20.82
C LYS A 284 16.93 14.58 -21.74
N THR A 285 17.97 13.98 -22.32
CA THR A 285 17.88 12.71 -23.04
C THR A 285 17.53 11.56 -22.09
N ALA A 286 17.04 10.43 -22.62
CA ALA A 286 16.70 9.26 -21.79
C ALA A 286 17.90 8.77 -20.95
N ALA A 287 19.11 8.76 -21.52
CA ALA A 287 20.32 8.37 -20.80
C ALA A 287 20.68 9.35 -19.66
N GLU A 288 20.50 10.65 -19.87
CA GLU A 288 20.70 11.66 -18.83
C GLU A 288 19.66 11.52 -17.71
N GLN A 289 18.39 11.30 -18.06
CA GLN A 289 17.32 11.07 -17.09
C GLN A 289 17.59 9.84 -16.22
N GLU A 290 18.05 8.73 -16.79
CA GLU A 290 18.40 7.54 -16.01
C GLU A 290 19.61 7.76 -15.09
N ARG A 291 20.59 8.57 -15.49
CA ARG A 291 21.70 8.99 -14.62
C ARG A 291 21.22 9.84 -13.45
N LEU A 292 20.36 10.84 -13.72
CA LEU A 292 19.76 11.68 -12.69
C LEU A 292 18.91 10.87 -11.72
N LEU A 293 18.08 9.97 -12.23
CA LEU A 293 17.27 9.07 -11.43
C LEU A 293 18.14 8.17 -10.55
N SER A 294 19.23 7.62 -11.08
CA SER A 294 20.16 6.79 -10.32
C SER A 294 20.80 7.57 -9.16
N LYS A 295 21.23 8.82 -9.42
CA LYS A 295 21.76 9.71 -8.36
C LYS A 295 20.69 10.01 -7.31
N LEU A 296 19.46 10.31 -7.73
CA LEU A 296 18.33 10.56 -6.84
C LEU A 296 18.03 9.34 -5.93
N LEU A 297 17.93 8.14 -6.51
CA LEU A 297 17.66 6.92 -5.74
C LEU A 297 18.76 6.62 -4.71
N SER A 298 20.04 6.81 -5.08
CA SER A 298 21.15 6.67 -4.14
C SER A 298 21.06 7.67 -2.97
N ARG A 299 20.64 8.91 -3.23
CA ARG A 299 20.43 9.91 -2.17
C ARG A 299 19.29 9.53 -1.25
N LEU A 300 18.16 9.07 -1.79
CA LEU A 300 17.02 8.59 -1.00
C LEU A 300 17.43 7.41 -0.11
N GLN A 301 18.21 6.48 -0.65
CA GLN A 301 18.74 5.34 0.10
C GLN A 301 19.67 5.78 1.26
N LEU A 302 20.62 6.69 0.99
CA LEU A 302 21.54 7.21 2.01
C LEU A 302 20.83 7.93 3.15
N LEU A 303 19.69 8.58 2.88
CA LEU A 303 18.88 9.27 3.89
C LEU A 303 17.95 8.33 4.66
N HIS A 304 17.85 7.05 4.27
CA HIS A 304 16.93 6.07 4.86
C HIS A 304 15.46 6.55 4.90
N VAL A 305 15.04 7.33 3.90
CA VAL A 305 13.65 7.78 3.79
C VAL A 305 12.74 6.59 3.46
N ASN A 306 11.54 6.59 4.05
CA ASN A 306 10.52 5.57 3.79
C ASN A 306 9.29 6.15 3.07
N THR A 307 9.34 7.46 2.76
CA THR A 307 8.31 8.20 2.05
C THR A 307 8.94 9.14 1.02
N VAL A 308 8.32 9.27 -0.15
CA VAL A 308 8.72 10.25 -1.16
C VAL A 308 7.52 11.10 -1.54
N ILE A 309 7.67 12.41 -1.45
CA ILE A 309 6.69 13.39 -1.93
C ILE A 309 7.17 13.92 -3.28
N VAL A 310 6.34 13.91 -4.31
CA VAL A 310 6.73 14.34 -5.66
C VAL A 310 5.73 15.38 -6.19
N ASP A 311 6.24 16.41 -6.84
CA ASP A 311 5.43 17.29 -7.69
C ASP A 311 5.31 16.67 -9.10
N PRO A 312 4.10 16.27 -9.54
CA PRO A 312 3.91 15.67 -10.86
C PRO A 312 3.86 16.72 -12.00
N PHE A 313 3.99 18.01 -11.67
CA PHE A 313 3.94 19.15 -12.60
C PHE A 313 5.14 20.06 -12.39
N THR A 314 5.54 20.80 -13.44
CA THR A 314 6.58 21.83 -13.35
C THR A 314 6.21 22.92 -12.35
N VAL A 315 7.22 23.66 -11.86
CA VAL A 315 7.00 24.76 -10.89
C VAL A 315 6.02 25.82 -11.43
N ASP A 316 6.12 26.15 -12.72
CA ASP A 316 5.24 27.10 -13.41
C ASP A 316 3.83 26.55 -13.71
N ARG A 317 3.57 25.28 -13.40
CA ARG A 317 2.29 24.57 -13.59
C ARG A 317 1.84 24.42 -15.04
N ARG A 318 2.72 24.63 -16.02
CA ARG A 318 2.37 24.59 -17.45
C ARG A 318 2.63 23.23 -18.11
N ARG A 319 3.40 22.34 -17.49
CA ARG A 319 3.77 21.04 -18.04
C ARG A 319 3.71 19.95 -16.99
N ALA A 320 3.58 18.70 -17.46
CA ALA A 320 3.49 17.51 -16.61
C ALA A 320 4.72 16.61 -16.76
N PHE A 321 5.01 15.82 -15.72
CA PHE A 321 6.08 14.81 -15.71
C PHE A 321 5.59 13.38 -16.00
N PHE A 322 4.38 13.28 -16.55
CA PHE A 322 3.74 12.03 -16.93
C PHE A 322 2.98 12.22 -18.24
N ARG A 323 2.88 11.15 -19.02
CA ARG A 323 2.08 11.13 -20.24
C ARG A 323 0.61 11.44 -19.95
N ASN A 324 0.04 12.38 -20.70
CA ASN A 324 -1.34 12.83 -20.58
C ASN A 324 -1.80 13.52 -21.87
N SER A 325 -3.09 13.83 -21.97
CA SER A 325 -3.73 14.46 -23.13
C SER A 325 -4.01 15.96 -22.97
N GLN A 326 -3.81 16.54 -21.79
CA GLN A 326 -4.28 17.90 -21.45
C GLN A 326 -3.15 18.95 -21.36
N LEU A 327 -1.93 18.54 -21.01
CA LEU A 327 -0.77 19.41 -20.81
C LEU A 327 0.45 18.86 -21.56
N PRO A 328 1.33 19.74 -22.09
CA PRO A 328 2.60 19.30 -22.64
C PRO A 328 3.42 18.53 -21.61
N VAL A 329 4.13 17.49 -22.07
CA VAL A 329 4.98 16.65 -21.22
C VAL A 329 6.38 17.25 -21.17
N ALA A 330 6.85 17.62 -19.98
CA ALA A 330 8.21 18.13 -19.77
C ALA A 330 9.26 17.00 -19.83
N ALA A 331 8.93 15.86 -19.22
CA ALA A 331 9.66 14.60 -19.29
C ALA A 331 8.74 13.48 -18.76
N ASP A 332 8.65 12.33 -19.44
CA ASP A 332 7.85 11.20 -18.94
C ASP A 332 8.69 10.39 -17.93
N VAL A 333 8.73 10.84 -16.68
CA VAL A 333 9.63 10.28 -15.64
C VAL A 333 8.93 9.93 -14.33
N LEU A 334 7.71 10.44 -14.09
CA LEU A 334 7.00 10.22 -12.84
C LEU A 334 6.77 8.72 -12.56
N ASN A 335 6.19 7.98 -13.51
CA ASN A 335 5.98 6.53 -13.32
C ASN A 335 7.30 5.81 -13.08
N ARG A 336 8.35 6.19 -13.82
CA ARG A 336 9.69 5.60 -13.71
C ARG A 336 10.26 5.79 -12.31
N LEU A 337 10.21 7.00 -11.77
CA LEU A 337 10.62 7.32 -10.41
C LEU A 337 9.83 6.54 -9.36
N LEU A 338 8.49 6.62 -9.41
CA LEU A 338 7.60 5.98 -8.43
C LEU A 338 7.80 4.46 -8.41
N HIS A 339 7.92 3.85 -9.59
CA HIS A 339 8.18 2.42 -9.71
C HIS A 339 9.54 2.03 -9.11
N GLN A 340 10.62 2.76 -9.43
CA GLN A 340 11.96 2.45 -8.95
C GLN A 340 12.12 2.69 -7.44
N ALA A 341 11.51 3.75 -6.91
CA ALA A 341 11.46 3.99 -5.46
C ALA A 341 10.80 2.82 -4.72
N LYS A 342 9.68 2.29 -5.26
CA LYS A 342 9.02 1.12 -4.68
C LYS A 342 9.84 -0.16 -4.84
N SER A 343 10.31 -0.47 -6.05
CA SER A 343 10.89 -1.80 -6.35
C SER A 343 12.34 -1.97 -5.92
N ARG A 344 13.12 -0.88 -5.81
CA ARG A 344 14.53 -0.94 -5.40
C ARG A 344 14.79 -0.49 -3.98
N LEU A 345 14.00 0.45 -3.47
CA LEU A 345 14.19 1.03 -2.15
C LEU A 345 13.12 0.58 -1.14
N GLU A 346 12.15 -0.23 -1.56
CA GLU A 346 11.02 -0.67 -0.73
C GLU A 346 10.24 0.52 -0.11
N ILE A 347 10.19 1.65 -0.83
CA ILE A 347 9.43 2.84 -0.42
C ILE A 347 7.98 2.67 -0.89
N HIS A 348 7.09 2.37 0.05
CA HIS A 348 5.66 2.15 -0.22
C HIS A 348 4.82 3.43 -0.08
N HIS A 349 5.29 4.41 0.72
CA HIS A 349 4.59 5.69 0.90
C HIS A 349 5.03 6.69 -0.17
N LEU A 350 4.31 6.68 -1.29
CA LEU A 350 4.55 7.57 -2.42
C LEU A 350 3.43 8.60 -2.48
N VAL A 351 3.79 9.88 -2.34
CA VAL A 351 2.84 10.98 -2.18
C VAL A 351 2.95 11.95 -3.35
N LEU A 352 1.83 12.32 -3.96
CA LEU A 352 1.82 13.37 -4.98
C LEU A 352 1.31 14.70 -4.41
N ARG A 353 2.02 15.79 -4.65
CA ARG A 353 1.57 17.14 -4.30
C ARG A 353 0.84 17.77 -5.47
N LEU A 354 -0.47 17.97 -5.31
CA LEU A 354 -1.37 18.41 -6.39
C LEU A 354 -1.69 19.91 -6.22
N PRO A 355 -1.45 20.74 -7.25
CA PRO A 355 -1.67 22.17 -7.17
C PRO A 355 -3.17 22.53 -7.20
N ALA A 356 -3.52 23.71 -6.71
CA ALA A 356 -4.90 24.18 -6.68
C ALA A 356 -5.50 24.47 -8.05
N ARG A 357 -4.66 24.92 -8.99
CA ARG A 357 -5.06 25.31 -10.34
C ARG A 357 -4.03 24.87 -11.35
N LEU A 358 -4.53 24.45 -12.51
CA LEU A 358 -3.75 24.11 -13.71
C LEU A 358 -4.39 24.83 -14.90
N PRO A 359 -3.62 25.17 -15.95
CA PRO A 359 -4.13 25.83 -17.14
C PRO A 359 -4.87 24.84 -18.06
N VAL A 360 -5.86 24.12 -17.51
CA VAL A 360 -6.71 23.16 -18.22
C VAL A 360 -8.17 23.51 -17.98
N LYS A 361 -8.99 23.40 -19.02
CA LYS A 361 -10.44 23.70 -18.94
C LYS A 361 -11.19 22.65 -18.11
N ASP A 362 -10.85 21.38 -18.31
CA ASP A 362 -11.35 20.26 -17.53
C ASP A 362 -10.16 19.47 -16.99
N TRP A 363 -10.06 19.37 -15.67
CA TRP A 363 -9.00 18.65 -15.00
C TRP A 363 -9.22 17.13 -14.99
N ARG A 364 -10.45 16.65 -15.18
CA ARG A 364 -10.79 15.23 -14.99
C ARG A 364 -9.95 14.29 -15.86
N PRO A 365 -9.81 14.49 -17.19
CA PRO A 365 -8.99 13.59 -18.02
C PRO A 365 -7.54 13.52 -17.55
N LEU A 366 -6.95 14.66 -17.19
CA LEU A 366 -5.58 14.76 -16.70
C LEU A 366 -5.36 13.93 -15.43
N TYR A 367 -6.25 14.08 -14.44
CA TYR A 367 -6.13 13.34 -13.17
C TYR A 367 -6.53 11.86 -13.33
N THR A 368 -7.41 11.52 -14.27
CA THR A 368 -7.67 10.11 -14.65
C THR A 368 -6.39 9.48 -15.19
N GLU A 369 -5.70 10.13 -16.12
CA GLU A 369 -4.44 9.63 -16.69
C GLU A 369 -3.34 9.56 -15.62
N LEU A 370 -3.26 10.56 -14.72
CA LEU A 370 -2.35 10.53 -13.58
C LEU A 370 -2.56 9.27 -12.72
N ALA A 371 -3.79 9.04 -12.26
CA ALA A 371 -4.12 7.91 -11.38
C ALA A 371 -4.00 6.55 -12.10
N ARG A 372 -4.39 6.50 -13.37
CA ARG A 372 -4.37 5.25 -14.14
C ARG A 372 -2.95 4.79 -14.46
N LEU A 373 -2.07 5.74 -14.80
CA LEU A 373 -0.72 5.44 -15.29
C LEU A 373 0.34 5.47 -14.19
N ASN A 374 0.05 5.96 -12.98
CA ASN A 374 1.02 6.08 -11.91
C ASN A 374 0.56 5.36 -10.64
N ARG A 375 1.51 4.96 -9.79
CA ARG A 375 1.22 4.28 -8.52
C ARG A 375 1.73 5.09 -7.37
N PHE A 376 0.80 5.56 -6.55
CA PHE A 376 1.03 6.35 -5.36
C PHE A 376 0.03 5.93 -4.28
N SER A 377 0.38 6.16 -3.02
CA SER A 377 -0.41 5.77 -1.86
C SER A 377 -1.10 6.96 -1.18
N ALA A 378 -0.68 8.18 -1.51
CA ALA A 378 -1.27 9.39 -0.97
C ALA A 378 -1.19 10.58 -1.92
N VAL A 379 -2.00 11.59 -1.64
CA VAL A 379 -1.90 12.91 -2.26
C VAL A 379 -1.94 14.01 -1.20
N VAL A 380 -1.29 15.13 -1.48
CA VAL A 380 -1.50 16.39 -0.77
C VAL A 380 -2.15 17.36 -1.75
N ILE A 381 -3.39 17.72 -1.49
CA ILE A 381 -4.14 18.65 -2.36
C ILE A 381 -4.03 20.04 -1.78
N ASP A 382 -3.61 21.01 -2.60
CA ASP A 382 -3.46 22.40 -2.19
C ASP A 382 -4.75 22.96 -1.56
N GLY A 383 -4.59 23.71 -0.46
CA GLY A 383 -5.70 24.26 0.31
C GLY A 383 -6.54 25.30 -0.43
N GLN A 384 -6.01 25.91 -1.50
CA GLN A 384 -6.74 26.86 -2.34
C GLN A 384 -7.67 26.17 -3.35
N THR A 385 -7.63 24.83 -3.46
CA THR A 385 -8.57 24.08 -4.29
C THR A 385 -9.98 24.21 -3.72
N ALA A 386 -10.95 24.57 -4.55
CA ALA A 386 -12.34 24.67 -4.14
C ALA A 386 -12.81 23.34 -3.49
N PRO A 387 -13.55 23.35 -2.36
CA PRO A 387 -13.92 22.13 -1.64
C PRO A 387 -14.65 21.09 -2.51
N ARG A 388 -15.52 21.55 -3.41
CA ARG A 388 -16.25 20.69 -4.36
C ARG A 388 -15.30 19.98 -5.33
N ASP A 389 -14.35 20.71 -5.90
CA ASP A 389 -13.36 20.15 -6.83
C ASP A 389 -12.40 19.20 -6.11
N ARG A 390 -12.00 19.55 -4.88
CA ARG A 390 -11.20 18.66 -4.02
C ARG A 390 -11.91 17.34 -3.76
N ALA A 391 -13.19 17.37 -3.37
CA ALA A 391 -13.97 16.15 -3.13
C ALA A 391 -14.08 15.29 -4.40
N ALA A 392 -14.42 15.90 -5.53
CA ALA A 392 -14.51 15.20 -6.82
C ALA A 392 -13.16 14.63 -7.27
N MET A 393 -12.06 15.33 -7.03
CA MET A 393 -10.71 14.84 -7.33
C MET A 393 -10.36 13.65 -6.45
N VAL A 394 -10.61 13.72 -5.14
CA VAL A 394 -10.39 12.60 -4.22
C VAL A 394 -11.19 11.38 -4.62
N GLU A 395 -12.46 11.55 -4.98
CA GLU A 395 -13.32 10.47 -5.49
C GLU A 395 -12.73 9.82 -6.74
N LEU A 396 -12.33 10.62 -7.73
CA LEU A 396 -11.70 10.15 -8.96
C LEU A 396 -10.40 9.38 -8.69
N LEU A 397 -9.53 9.92 -7.85
CA LEU A 397 -8.27 9.26 -7.53
C LEU A 397 -8.50 7.96 -6.74
N ARG A 398 -9.47 7.94 -5.81
CA ARG A 398 -9.84 6.74 -5.03
C ARG A 398 -10.48 5.64 -5.88
N PHE A 399 -11.11 6.00 -7.00
CA PHE A 399 -11.59 4.99 -7.96
C PHE A 399 -10.43 4.11 -8.47
N TYR A 400 -9.24 4.68 -8.70
CA TYR A 400 -8.07 3.91 -9.15
C TYR A 400 -7.12 3.51 -8.01
N HIS A 401 -7.25 4.14 -6.84
CA HIS A 401 -6.45 3.89 -5.63
C HIS A 401 -7.35 3.85 -4.39
N PRO A 402 -8.09 2.75 -4.13
CA PRO A 402 -9.14 2.75 -3.11
C PRO A 402 -8.66 2.88 -1.66
N ASP A 403 -7.35 2.77 -1.41
CA ASP A 403 -6.68 2.97 -0.13
C ASP A 403 -5.99 4.35 -0.02
N LEU A 404 -6.20 5.23 -1.01
CA LEU A 404 -5.53 6.52 -1.11
C LEU A 404 -5.77 7.41 0.11
N ARG A 405 -4.67 7.80 0.74
CA ARG A 405 -4.63 8.80 1.82
C ARG A 405 -4.63 10.22 1.25
N VAL A 406 -5.38 11.11 1.88
CA VAL A 406 -5.51 12.50 1.48
C VAL A 406 -4.96 13.40 2.58
N GLY A 407 -3.88 14.10 2.25
CA GLY A 407 -3.32 15.16 3.07
C GLY A 407 -3.76 16.54 2.59
N ILE A 408 -3.75 17.50 3.51
CA ILE A 408 -3.94 18.93 3.19
C ILE A 408 -2.83 19.79 3.79
N PRO A 409 -2.49 20.95 3.19
CA PRO A 409 -1.62 21.94 3.81
C PRO A 409 -2.21 22.51 5.11
N SER A 410 -1.35 22.99 6.00
CA SER A 410 -1.74 23.60 7.29
C SER A 410 -2.68 24.80 7.21
N SER A 411 -2.85 25.43 6.04
CA SER A 411 -3.77 26.54 5.79
C SER A 411 -5.13 26.14 5.21
N GLY A 412 -5.36 24.85 4.92
CA GLY A 412 -6.60 24.38 4.29
C GLY A 412 -7.80 24.31 5.24
N ALA A 413 -9.00 24.61 4.72
CA ALA A 413 -10.27 24.23 5.34
C ALA A 413 -10.43 22.68 5.34
N ASP A 414 -11.21 22.11 6.29
CA ASP A 414 -11.45 20.66 6.48
C ASP A 414 -10.29 19.81 7.07
N LYS A 415 -9.46 20.34 7.96
CA LYS A 415 -8.38 19.57 8.63
C LYS A 415 -8.84 18.27 9.30
N ASP A 416 -10.06 18.27 9.84
CA ASP A 416 -10.60 17.14 10.58
C ASP A 416 -10.95 15.94 9.68
N LYS A 417 -11.13 16.18 8.36
CA LYS A 417 -11.43 15.15 7.36
C LYS A 417 -10.18 14.62 6.65
N ALA A 418 -9.01 15.23 6.87
CA ALA A 418 -7.76 14.80 6.25
C ALA A 418 -7.11 13.64 7.01
N ASP A 419 -6.48 12.74 6.25
CA ASP A 419 -5.70 11.63 6.81
C ASP A 419 -4.39 12.11 7.45
N PHE A 420 -3.86 13.24 6.98
CA PHE A 420 -2.70 13.94 7.55
C PHE A 420 -2.66 15.42 7.16
N VAL A 421 -1.89 16.21 7.89
CA VAL A 421 -1.68 17.64 7.60
C VAL A 421 -0.21 17.87 7.29
N LEU A 422 0.11 18.33 6.09
CA LEU A 422 1.47 18.71 5.72
C LEU A 422 1.73 20.17 6.12
N ARG A 423 2.64 20.38 7.06
CA ARG A 423 3.09 21.69 7.52
C ARG A 423 4.46 21.98 6.94
N THR A 424 4.69 23.18 6.45
CA THR A 424 6.03 23.63 6.04
C THR A 424 6.59 24.57 7.08
N LEU A 425 7.81 24.30 7.54
CA LEU A 425 8.55 25.16 8.46
C LEU A 425 9.88 25.57 7.82
N ASP A 426 10.37 26.75 8.20
CA ASP A 426 11.64 27.31 7.74
C ASP A 426 12.69 27.22 8.87
N PRO A 427 13.70 26.33 8.77
CA PRO A 427 14.82 26.27 9.72
C PRO A 427 15.80 27.45 9.66
N GLY A 428 15.73 28.31 8.63
CA GLY A 428 16.56 29.49 8.48
C GLY A 428 16.05 30.71 9.25
N GLN A 429 14.80 30.67 9.73
CA GLN A 429 14.22 31.74 10.55
C GLN A 429 14.81 31.75 11.98
N ASP A 430 14.41 32.75 12.78
CA ASP A 430 14.79 32.84 14.19
C ASP A 430 14.39 31.58 14.98
N GLU A 431 15.29 31.09 15.83
CA GLU A 431 15.12 29.81 16.53
C GLU A 431 13.94 29.83 17.50
N ARG A 432 13.65 30.95 18.17
CA ARG A 432 12.49 31.07 19.08
C ARG A 432 11.18 31.03 18.30
N VAL A 433 11.16 31.63 17.10
CA VAL A 433 10.00 31.59 16.20
C VAL A 433 9.76 30.15 15.72
N LEU A 434 10.83 29.45 15.33
CA LEU A 434 10.75 28.05 14.92
C LEU A 434 10.24 27.15 16.06
N GLU A 435 10.78 27.30 17.28
CA GLU A 435 10.34 26.54 18.46
C GLU A 435 8.85 26.73 18.76
N GLU A 436 8.36 27.96 18.69
CA GLU A 436 6.94 28.27 18.92
C GLU A 436 6.05 27.64 17.83
N GLN A 437 6.45 27.71 16.55
CA GLN A 437 5.73 27.03 15.46
C GLN A 437 5.71 25.50 15.62
N ILE A 438 6.81 24.91 16.12
CA ILE A 438 6.91 23.48 16.43
C ILE A 438 5.95 23.12 17.57
N ARG A 439 5.94 23.90 18.65
CA ARG A 439 5.04 23.70 19.80
C ARG A 439 3.57 23.74 19.40
N GLN A 440 3.19 24.73 18.58
CA GLN A 440 1.84 24.85 18.02
C GLN A 440 1.45 23.69 17.10
N THR A 441 2.44 23.03 16.51
CA THR A 441 2.23 21.84 15.66
C THR A 441 2.05 20.59 16.50
N ALA A 442 2.89 20.40 17.52
CA ALA A 442 2.83 19.26 18.44
C ALA A 442 1.52 19.22 19.25
N GLY A 443 1.09 20.37 19.79
CA GLY A 443 -0.11 20.45 20.62
C GLY A 443 -1.45 20.29 19.89
N ARG A 444 -1.44 20.12 18.56
CA ARG A 444 -2.68 20.17 17.76
C ARG A 444 -3.07 18.88 17.02
N HIS A 445 -2.17 18.00 16.57
CA HIS A 445 -2.60 16.77 15.87
C HIS A 445 -1.56 15.62 15.86
N PRO A 446 -1.94 14.36 16.18
CA PRO A 446 -1.11 13.17 15.93
C PRO A 446 -0.92 12.85 14.43
N ARG A 447 -1.51 13.66 13.54
CA ARG A 447 -1.47 13.50 12.08
C ARG A 447 -0.60 14.55 11.37
N ALA A 448 0.19 15.33 12.10
CA ALA A 448 1.03 16.38 11.53
C ALA A 448 2.29 15.81 10.88
N TRP A 449 2.53 16.16 9.61
CA TRP A 449 3.74 15.88 8.86
C TRP A 449 4.48 17.20 8.62
N VAL A 450 5.75 17.29 9.02
CA VAL A 450 6.52 18.53 8.93
C VAL A 450 7.57 18.47 7.82
N LEU A 451 7.39 19.28 6.79
CA LEU A 451 8.35 19.51 5.72
C LEU A 451 9.25 20.70 6.08
N LEU A 452 10.51 20.41 6.38
CA LEU A 452 11.55 21.41 6.61
C LEU A 452 12.08 21.92 5.27
N HIS A 453 11.71 23.17 4.98
CA HIS A 453 12.15 24.01 3.86
C HIS A 453 12.24 23.32 2.49
N PRO A 454 11.30 23.56 1.57
CA PRO A 454 11.31 22.89 0.27
C PRO A 454 12.28 23.50 -0.77
N HIS A 455 12.68 24.79 -0.63
CA HIS A 455 13.19 25.55 -1.79
C HIS A 455 14.44 26.45 -1.58
N ALA A 456 15.04 26.58 -0.39
CA ALA A 456 16.28 27.34 -0.20
C ALA A 456 17.34 26.50 0.50
N ARG A 457 18.60 26.76 0.16
CA ARG A 457 19.74 26.04 0.72
C ARG A 457 19.98 26.53 2.15
N ILE A 458 19.87 25.62 3.10
CA ILE A 458 20.08 25.88 4.53
C ILE A 458 21.40 25.21 4.94
N PRO A 459 22.21 25.84 5.82
CA PRO A 459 23.33 25.16 6.46
C PRO A 459 22.89 23.85 7.16
N ASP A 460 23.68 22.79 6.99
CA ASP A 460 23.36 21.47 7.55
C ASP A 460 23.08 21.54 9.07
N GLU A 461 23.79 22.41 9.82
CA GLU A 461 23.62 22.54 11.28
C GLU A 461 22.22 23.04 11.66
N ARG A 462 21.65 23.98 10.89
CA ARG A 462 20.30 24.52 11.14
C ARG A 462 19.24 23.45 10.87
N LEU A 463 19.41 22.65 9.82
CA LEU A 463 18.50 21.55 9.50
C LEU A 463 18.54 20.46 10.60
N ILE A 464 19.74 20.10 11.06
CA ILE A 464 19.93 19.16 12.18
C ILE A 464 19.27 19.70 13.46
N SER A 465 19.48 20.97 13.80
CA SER A 465 18.87 21.59 14.98
C SER A 465 17.34 21.52 14.92
N ALA A 466 16.75 21.87 13.77
CA ALA A 466 15.30 21.79 13.57
C ALA A 466 14.76 20.35 13.71
N MET A 467 15.43 19.35 13.14
CA MET A 467 15.03 17.94 13.31
C MET A 467 15.07 17.50 14.77
N ARG A 468 16.09 17.93 15.54
CA ARG A 468 16.19 17.66 16.98
C ARG A 468 15.08 18.34 17.78
N LEU A 469 14.70 19.57 17.42
CA LEU A 469 13.58 20.28 18.03
C LEU A 469 12.25 19.58 17.78
N LEU A 470 11.97 19.18 16.53
CA LEU A 470 10.78 18.41 16.19
C LEU A 470 10.68 17.12 16.99
N ARG A 471 11.80 16.40 17.10
CA ARG A 471 11.88 15.13 17.83
C ARG A 471 11.59 15.31 19.32
N ARG A 472 12.19 16.33 19.96
CA ARG A 472 11.93 16.68 21.37
C ARG A 472 10.49 17.10 21.61
N ALA A 473 9.85 17.71 20.63
CA ALA A 473 8.43 18.07 20.68
C ALA A 473 7.48 16.90 20.37
N GLY A 474 7.99 15.67 20.20
CA GLY A 474 7.17 14.49 19.92
C GLY A 474 6.60 14.42 18.50
N ILE A 475 7.08 15.24 17.56
CA ILE A 475 6.62 15.20 16.16
C ILE A 475 7.32 14.05 15.44
N ALA A 476 6.58 12.99 15.16
CA ALA A 476 7.11 11.79 14.51
C ALA A 476 7.40 12.01 13.02
N HIS A 477 6.48 12.62 12.27
CA HIS A 477 6.56 12.63 10.82
C HIS A 477 7.25 13.90 10.32
N TYR A 478 8.47 13.79 9.79
CA TYR A 478 9.18 14.94 9.22
C TYR A 478 10.13 14.57 8.09
N GLY A 479 10.46 15.57 7.28
CA GLY A 479 11.24 15.42 6.08
C GLY A 479 11.72 16.76 5.52
N THR A 480 12.43 16.73 4.40
CA THR A 480 13.02 17.94 3.78
C THR A 480 13.04 17.85 2.25
N GLY A 481 13.26 18.97 1.56
CA GLY A 481 13.44 18.99 0.11
C GLY A 481 14.78 18.36 -0.31
N ILE A 482 14.78 17.42 -1.25
CA ILE A 482 16.03 16.76 -1.65
C ILE A 482 16.93 17.66 -2.51
N GLY A 483 16.33 18.53 -3.32
CA GLY A 483 17.06 19.44 -4.22
C GLY A 483 17.87 20.51 -3.50
N ILE A 484 17.59 20.76 -2.21
CA ILE A 484 18.34 21.72 -1.40
C ILE A 484 19.46 21.07 -0.58
N LEU A 485 19.51 19.73 -0.54
CA LEU A 485 20.53 19.01 0.22
C LEU A 485 21.87 18.99 -0.53
N PRO A 486 23.00 18.90 0.19
CA PRO A 486 24.29 18.72 -0.45
C PRO A 486 24.33 17.47 -1.33
N ASP A 487 25.09 17.55 -2.42
CA ASP A 487 25.36 16.42 -3.30
C ASP A 487 26.44 15.48 -2.75
N ASN A 488 27.21 15.94 -1.76
CA ASN A 488 28.28 15.16 -1.14
C ASN A 488 27.73 14.08 -0.20
N PRO A 489 28.04 12.79 -0.43
CA PRO A 489 27.60 11.69 0.44
C PRO A 489 27.94 11.87 1.92
N ARG A 490 29.11 12.44 2.25
CA ARG A 490 29.53 12.65 3.66
C ARG A 490 28.57 13.59 4.41
N ALA A 491 28.05 14.60 3.74
CA ALA A 491 27.10 15.53 4.34
C ALA A 491 25.74 14.87 4.55
N LEU A 492 25.26 14.08 3.58
CA LEU A 492 24.02 13.31 3.69
C LEU A 492 24.06 12.30 4.86
N LEU A 493 25.22 11.66 5.08
CA LEU A 493 25.41 10.73 6.20
C LEU A 493 25.32 11.40 7.58
N ARG A 494 25.50 12.73 7.68
CA ARG A 494 25.27 13.46 8.94
C ARG A 494 23.78 13.70 9.22
N LEU A 495 22.96 13.78 8.17
CA LEU A 495 21.53 14.03 8.28
C LEU A 495 20.73 12.74 8.52
N ALA A 496 21.20 11.62 7.96
CA ALA A 496 20.47 10.35 8.04
C ALA A 496 20.14 9.92 9.49
N PRO A 497 21.07 10.00 10.47
CA PRO A 497 20.79 9.65 11.86
C PRO A 497 19.66 10.47 12.47
N GLU A 498 19.54 11.75 12.11
CA GLU A 498 18.50 12.64 12.64
C GLU A 498 17.12 12.35 12.07
N LEU A 499 17.05 11.83 10.83
CA LEU A 499 15.81 11.31 10.25
C LEU A 499 15.43 9.95 10.86
N THR A 500 16.41 9.08 11.13
CA THR A 500 16.14 7.70 11.61
C THR A 500 15.92 7.59 13.11
N ALA A 501 16.38 8.57 13.90
CA ALA A 501 16.21 8.58 15.34
C ALA A 501 14.71 8.64 15.72
N HIS A 502 14.28 7.68 16.55
CA HIS A 502 12.92 7.60 17.05
C HIS A 502 12.54 8.83 17.86
N THR A 503 11.28 9.25 17.77
CA THR A 503 10.72 10.27 18.66
C THR A 503 10.79 9.84 20.11
N ILE A 504 11.35 10.71 20.95
CA ILE A 504 11.30 10.56 22.40
C ILE A 504 9.92 11.05 22.82
N ILE A 505 9.07 10.14 23.29
CA ILE A 505 7.87 10.51 24.04
C ILE A 505 8.32 10.52 25.50
N GLU A 506 8.56 11.70 26.07
CA GLU A 506 8.70 11.82 27.52
C GLU A 506 7.36 11.40 28.15
N GLY A 507 7.28 10.18 28.70
CA GLY A 507 6.06 9.67 29.35
C GLY A 507 5.86 8.14 29.42
N GLU A 508 6.56 7.32 28.64
CA GLU A 508 6.52 5.84 28.78
C GLU A 508 7.81 5.29 29.44
N GLY A 509 8.24 5.95 30.52
CA GLY A 509 9.21 5.41 31.46
C GLY A 509 8.48 5.00 32.74
N GLY A 510 8.14 3.70 32.83
CA GLY A 510 7.60 3.05 34.02
C GLY A 510 8.13 1.64 34.09
#